data_AF-A4WHH7-F1
#
_entry.id   AF-A4WHH7-F1
#
_cell.length_a   1.000
_cell.length_b   1.000
_cell.length_c   1.000
_cell.angle_alpha   90.00
_cell.angle_beta   90.00
_cell.angle_gamma   90.00
#
_symmetry.space_group_name_H-M   'P 1'
#
loop_
_entity.id
_entity.type
_entity.pdbx_description
1 polymer ?
#
loop_
_entity_poly.entity_id
_entity_poly.type
_entity_poly.pdbx_seq_one_letter_code
_entity_poly.pdbx_strand_id
1 'polypeptide(L)'
;MPPDAEVMSAEAEITPVYAQGFYIVTQGAVQMVIVFDYVDKGQYYQRLLRKGGEELAKEVDTVWQNMQSFMHDEIVRVNGQRVRPLIHDVYIGLRGSPARPYITFIGSFPAPLKPGENIYENYYEKEVAEYDYEAVWIFPQNAEVVEWYFHGEVETPEPNILRVSVSKGTEVGGREYIKFLNQINNKESIQYVELWSRLRYLWASLVFRNKPVINKAKIEHDYVEEAIKYCPRPYRYMCYTAAKELKISLAAIAAKGIDVPTAAALALEDVTTGNHHMPRFWRYITTGDPGPDAQRILKKWMTTFRPGTTTRGERPAPTRRARADDGGRRATA
;
A
#
# COMPACT_ATOMS: atom_id res chain seq x y z
N MET A 1 44.39 -13.57 7.81
CA MET A 1 42.99 -13.98 8.04
C MET A 1 42.39 -14.25 6.68
N PRO A 2 41.66 -15.37 6.47
CA PRO A 2 41.02 -15.60 5.18
C PRO A 2 39.88 -14.58 5.00
N PRO A 3 39.72 -14.00 3.80
CA PRO A 3 38.74 -12.95 3.51
C PRO A 3 37.27 -13.42 3.60
N ASP A 4 37.03 -14.71 3.81
CA ASP A 4 35.70 -15.32 3.73
C ASP A 4 34.93 -15.34 5.06
N ALA A 5 35.61 -15.16 6.20
CA ALA A 5 34.96 -15.21 7.51
C ALA A 5 34.17 -13.93 7.85
N GLU A 6 34.56 -12.78 7.29
CA GLU A 6 33.91 -11.50 7.55
C GLU A 6 32.60 -11.36 6.74
N VAL A 7 32.59 -11.88 5.51
CA VAL A 7 31.42 -11.88 4.61
C VAL A 7 30.31 -12.80 5.14
N MET A 8 30.67 -13.98 5.69
CA MET A 8 29.70 -14.89 6.31
C MET A 8 29.05 -14.36 7.60
N SER A 9 29.63 -13.33 8.24
CA SER A 9 29.11 -12.76 9.49
C SER A 9 28.10 -11.63 9.30
N ALA A 10 28.06 -10.99 8.12
CA ALA A 10 27.22 -9.84 7.84
C ALA A 10 25.78 -10.20 7.42
N GLU A 11 25.60 -11.32 6.71
CA GLU A 11 24.27 -11.81 6.30
C GLU A 11 23.51 -12.49 7.46
N ALA A 12 24.24 -13.04 8.44
CA ALA A 12 23.69 -13.70 9.62
C ALA A 12 22.94 -12.75 10.60
N GLU A 13 22.92 -11.45 10.32
CA GLU A 13 22.29 -10.43 11.17
C GLU A 13 21.03 -9.79 10.56
N ILE A 14 20.59 -10.26 9.37
CA ILE A 14 19.35 -9.83 8.74
C ILE A 14 18.28 -10.90 8.92
N THR A 15 17.18 -10.57 9.59
CA THR A 15 16.11 -11.53 9.88
C THR A 15 14.75 -10.94 9.50
N PRO A 16 13.93 -11.63 8.69
CA PRO A 16 12.56 -11.20 8.43
C PRO A 16 11.74 -11.30 9.72
N VAL A 17 10.92 -10.30 9.98
CA VAL A 17 10.11 -10.23 11.21
C VAL A 17 8.62 -10.09 10.95
N TYR A 18 8.25 -9.66 9.73
CA TYR A 18 6.86 -9.49 9.34
C TYR A 18 6.73 -9.40 7.82
N ALA A 19 5.60 -9.85 7.27
CA ALA A 19 5.26 -9.60 5.88
C ALA A 19 3.82 -9.12 5.70
N GLN A 20 3.59 -8.35 4.63
CA GLN A 20 2.28 -7.86 4.26
C GLN A 20 2.08 -7.88 2.75
N GLY A 21 1.02 -8.55 2.29
CA GLY A 21 0.60 -8.59 0.90
C GLY A 21 -0.68 -7.78 0.67
N PHE A 22 -0.72 -7.01 -0.42
CA PHE A 22 -1.93 -6.38 -0.94
C PHE A 22 -2.17 -6.87 -2.36
N TYR A 23 -3.37 -7.38 -2.61
CA TYR A 23 -3.78 -7.94 -3.90
C TYR A 23 -5.02 -7.21 -4.39
N ILE A 24 -4.88 -6.42 -5.44
CA ILE A 24 -5.97 -5.65 -6.04
C ILE A 24 -6.43 -6.37 -7.29
N VAL A 25 -7.65 -6.91 -7.25
CA VAL A 25 -8.26 -7.65 -8.36
C VAL A 25 -8.98 -6.66 -9.29
N THR A 26 -8.57 -6.62 -10.55
CA THR A 26 -9.23 -5.87 -11.62
C THR A 26 -9.79 -6.83 -12.68
N GLN A 27 -10.50 -6.30 -13.69
CA GLN A 27 -11.11 -7.14 -14.73
C GLN A 27 -10.11 -7.93 -15.61
N GLY A 28 -8.82 -7.64 -15.55
CA GLY A 28 -7.81 -8.33 -16.37
C GLY A 28 -6.57 -8.81 -15.63
N ALA A 29 -6.34 -8.35 -14.39
CA ALA A 29 -5.14 -8.69 -13.63
C ALA A 29 -5.39 -8.60 -12.14
N VAL A 30 -4.56 -9.30 -11.37
CA VAL A 30 -4.33 -9.00 -9.96
C VAL A 30 -3.03 -8.22 -9.87
N GLN A 31 -3.09 -7.02 -9.30
CA GLN A 31 -1.91 -6.23 -8.95
C GLN A 31 -1.49 -6.60 -7.53
N MET A 32 -0.21 -6.84 -7.31
CA MET A 32 0.32 -7.26 -6.01
C MET A 32 1.38 -6.29 -5.50
N VAL A 33 1.29 -5.97 -4.22
CA VAL A 33 2.34 -5.27 -3.46
C VAL A 33 2.65 -6.11 -2.24
N ILE A 34 3.86 -6.63 -2.15
CA ILE A 34 4.31 -7.47 -1.04
C ILE A 34 5.43 -6.74 -0.33
N VAL A 35 5.34 -6.62 0.99
CA VAL A 35 6.32 -5.92 1.82
C VAL A 35 6.84 -6.89 2.87
N PHE A 36 8.15 -7.04 2.95
CA PHE A 36 8.82 -7.76 4.02
C PHE A 36 9.56 -6.74 4.88
N ASP A 37 9.34 -6.79 6.19
CA ASP A 37 10.04 -6.00 7.18
C ASP A 37 11.11 -6.87 7.87
N TYR A 38 12.30 -6.32 8.04
CA TYR A 38 13.47 -7.01 8.57
C TYR A 38 14.04 -6.30 9.79
N VAL A 39 14.80 -7.06 10.59
CA VAL A 39 15.78 -6.54 11.53
C VAL A 39 17.15 -6.77 10.93
N ASP A 40 17.95 -5.70 10.80
CA ASP A 40 19.31 -5.73 10.26
C ASP A 40 20.25 -5.12 11.30
N LYS A 41 20.73 -5.96 12.23
CA LYS A 41 21.61 -5.49 13.32
C LYS A 41 22.92 -4.93 12.78
N GLY A 42 23.39 -5.53 11.69
CA GLY A 42 24.60 -5.16 10.99
C GLY A 42 24.45 -3.88 10.20
N GLN A 43 23.26 -3.33 10.00
CA GLN A 43 22.97 -2.14 9.16
C GLN A 43 23.54 -2.26 7.74
N TYR A 44 23.53 -3.47 7.17
CA TYR A 44 23.92 -3.74 5.80
C TYR A 44 23.18 -2.83 4.81
N TYR A 45 21.85 -2.82 4.88
CA TYR A 45 21.02 -2.05 3.95
C TYR A 45 21.22 -0.54 4.13
N GLN A 46 21.47 -0.05 5.34
CA GLN A 46 21.84 1.36 5.54
C GLN A 46 23.14 1.71 4.79
N ARG A 47 24.19 0.88 4.92
CA ARG A 47 25.47 1.13 4.23
C ARG A 47 25.30 1.07 2.72
N LEU A 48 24.60 0.05 2.23
CA LEU A 48 24.33 -0.16 0.82
C LEU A 48 23.54 1.02 0.22
N LEU A 49 22.49 1.47 0.90
CA LEU A 49 21.67 2.61 0.47
C LEU A 49 22.43 3.93 0.48
N ARG A 50 23.34 4.15 1.45
CA ARG A 50 24.21 5.34 1.47
C ARG A 50 25.24 5.33 0.35
N LYS A 51 25.77 4.16 0.01
CA LYS A 51 26.76 4.01 -1.07
C LYS A 51 26.12 4.13 -2.44
N GLY A 52 24.95 3.50 -2.63
CA GLY A 52 24.21 3.49 -3.90
C GLY A 52 25.00 2.85 -5.04
N GLY A 53 24.67 3.23 -6.27
CA GLY A 53 25.41 2.81 -7.47
C GLY A 53 25.24 1.32 -7.80
N GLU A 54 26.29 0.73 -8.37
CA GLU A 54 26.26 -0.64 -8.92
C GLU A 54 26.01 -1.72 -7.86
N GLU A 55 26.51 -1.56 -6.64
CA GLU A 55 26.30 -2.54 -5.57
C GLU A 55 24.84 -2.60 -5.15
N LEU A 56 24.19 -1.44 -4.99
CA LEU A 56 22.75 -1.39 -4.71
C LEU A 56 21.93 -1.97 -5.88
N ALA A 57 22.34 -1.69 -7.12
CA ALA A 57 21.66 -2.24 -8.29
C ALA A 57 21.77 -3.78 -8.34
N LYS A 58 22.94 -4.34 -8.03
CA LYS A 58 23.16 -5.79 -7.95
C LYS A 58 22.33 -6.45 -6.85
N GLU A 59 22.25 -5.81 -5.68
CA GLU A 59 21.40 -6.30 -4.59
C GLU A 59 19.93 -6.32 -5.01
N VAL A 60 19.43 -5.22 -5.59
CA VAL A 60 18.04 -5.12 -6.05
C VAL A 60 17.74 -6.19 -7.11
N ASP A 61 18.65 -6.41 -8.07
CA ASP A 61 18.52 -7.46 -9.09
C ASP A 61 18.51 -8.85 -8.46
N THR A 62 19.43 -9.14 -7.52
CA THR A 62 19.48 -10.42 -6.81
C THR A 62 18.18 -10.71 -6.05
N VAL A 63 17.69 -9.72 -5.30
CA VAL A 63 16.44 -9.82 -4.54
C VAL A 63 15.23 -9.97 -5.47
N TRP A 64 15.21 -9.27 -6.61
CA TRP A 64 14.18 -9.44 -7.64
C TRP A 64 14.19 -10.85 -8.24
N GLN A 65 15.36 -11.39 -8.60
CA GLN A 65 15.51 -12.73 -9.17
C GLN A 65 15.04 -13.80 -8.19
N ASN A 66 15.42 -13.68 -6.91
CA ASN A 66 14.99 -14.60 -5.85
C ASN A 66 13.46 -14.62 -5.73
N MET A 67 12.83 -13.45 -5.61
CA MET A 67 11.36 -13.36 -5.52
C MET A 67 10.68 -13.89 -6.79
N GLN A 68 11.20 -13.57 -7.97
CA GLN A 68 10.64 -14.07 -9.21
C GLN A 68 10.75 -15.60 -9.33
N SER A 69 11.81 -16.21 -8.79
CA SER A 69 11.95 -17.66 -8.71
C SER A 69 10.86 -18.27 -7.83
N PHE A 70 10.64 -17.75 -6.62
CA PHE A 70 9.55 -18.22 -5.74
C PHE A 70 8.20 -18.14 -6.44
N MET A 71 7.91 -17.02 -7.12
CA MET A 71 6.68 -16.83 -7.90
C MET A 71 6.52 -17.82 -9.07
N HIS A 72 7.62 -18.35 -9.62
CA HIS A 72 7.58 -19.36 -10.69
C HIS A 72 7.34 -20.77 -10.18
N ASP A 73 7.80 -21.07 -8.96
CA ASP A 73 7.62 -22.36 -8.30
C ASP A 73 6.16 -22.55 -7.86
N GLU A 74 5.46 -21.47 -7.53
CA GLU A 74 4.03 -21.48 -7.25
C GLU A 74 3.17 -21.85 -8.48
N ILE A 75 2.09 -22.60 -8.24
CA ILE A 75 1.08 -22.89 -9.26
C ILE A 75 -0.16 -22.04 -8.98
N VAL A 76 -0.19 -20.86 -9.61
CA VAL A 76 -1.37 -19.98 -9.55
C VAL A 76 -2.36 -20.33 -10.65
N ARG A 77 -3.64 -20.46 -10.29
CA ARG A 77 -4.75 -20.65 -11.22
C ARG A 77 -5.87 -19.64 -10.97
N VAL A 78 -6.46 -19.17 -12.06
CA VAL A 78 -7.69 -18.38 -12.02
C VAL A 78 -8.69 -19.07 -12.94
N ASN A 79 -9.84 -19.46 -12.40
CA ASN A 79 -10.87 -20.22 -13.14
C ASN A 79 -10.30 -21.49 -13.80
N GLY A 80 -9.38 -22.19 -13.12
CA GLY A 80 -8.70 -23.39 -13.61
C GLY A 80 -7.58 -23.12 -14.62
N GLN A 81 -7.46 -21.91 -15.17
CA GLN A 81 -6.37 -21.53 -16.07
C GLN A 81 -5.11 -21.17 -15.27
N ARG A 82 -3.98 -21.81 -15.59
CA ARG A 82 -2.68 -21.45 -14.99
C ARG A 82 -2.26 -20.06 -15.46
N VAL A 83 -1.91 -19.21 -14.50
CA VAL A 83 -1.38 -17.86 -14.72
C VAL A 83 -0.02 -17.75 -14.01
N ARG A 84 0.81 -16.80 -14.44
CA ARG A 84 2.15 -16.61 -13.88
C ARG A 84 2.28 -15.23 -13.24
N PRO A 85 2.58 -15.15 -11.94
CA PRO A 85 2.98 -13.90 -11.30
C PRO A 85 4.33 -13.43 -11.82
N LEU A 86 4.41 -12.12 -12.06
CA LEU A 86 5.61 -11.43 -12.48
C LEU A 86 5.90 -10.29 -11.51
N ILE A 87 7.16 -10.18 -11.07
CA ILE A 87 7.67 -9.04 -10.33
C ILE A 87 8.12 -7.99 -11.34
N HIS A 88 7.58 -6.79 -11.24
CA HIS A 88 7.90 -5.66 -12.12
C HIS A 88 8.94 -4.74 -11.51
N ASP A 89 8.94 -4.62 -10.18
CA ASP A 89 9.80 -3.69 -9.48
C ASP A 89 10.11 -4.18 -8.07
N VAL A 90 11.31 -3.84 -7.60
CA VAL A 90 11.80 -4.12 -6.26
C VAL A 90 12.33 -2.85 -5.66
N TYR A 91 12.02 -2.69 -4.39
CA TYR A 91 12.34 -1.50 -3.69
C TYR A 91 12.84 -1.82 -2.29
N ILE A 92 13.98 -1.22 -1.90
CA ILE A 92 14.61 -1.41 -0.59
C ILE A 92 14.60 -0.08 0.17
N GLY A 93 14.15 -0.11 1.42
CA GLY A 93 14.06 1.07 2.27
C GLY A 93 14.26 0.77 3.73
N LEU A 94 14.09 1.79 4.57
CA LEU A 94 14.30 1.72 6.00
C LEU A 94 13.11 2.30 6.73
N ARG A 95 12.56 1.62 7.73
CA ARG A 95 11.45 2.10 8.58
C ARG A 95 11.95 3.06 9.66
N GLY A 96 12.54 4.18 9.26
CA GLY A 96 12.97 5.27 10.15
C GLY A 96 14.15 4.95 11.06
N SER A 97 14.73 3.74 10.96
CA SER A 97 15.94 3.33 11.65
C SER A 97 16.85 2.56 10.68
N PRO A 98 18.18 2.77 10.72
CA PRO A 98 19.15 1.97 9.98
C PRO A 98 19.04 0.46 10.17
N ALA A 99 18.53 0.01 11.32
CA ALA A 99 18.42 -1.40 11.67
C ALA A 99 17.06 -2.02 11.33
N ARG A 100 16.17 -1.28 10.65
CA ARG A 100 14.82 -1.74 10.29
C ARG A 100 14.57 -1.61 8.79
N PRO A 101 15.24 -2.39 7.94
CA PRO A 101 14.98 -2.36 6.52
C PRO A 101 13.62 -2.97 6.18
N TYR A 102 13.14 -2.62 5.02
CA TYR A 102 12.03 -3.32 4.38
C TYR A 102 12.28 -3.42 2.88
N ILE A 103 11.72 -4.48 2.31
CA ILE A 103 11.78 -4.74 0.88
C ILE A 103 10.35 -4.81 0.37
N THR A 104 10.04 -4.02 -0.65
CA THR A 104 8.74 -4.01 -1.32
C THR A 104 8.89 -4.58 -2.73
N PHE A 105 8.06 -5.55 -3.04
CA PHE A 105 7.90 -6.14 -4.36
C PHE A 105 6.59 -5.64 -4.96
N ILE A 106 6.66 -5.18 -6.21
CA ILE A 106 5.48 -4.80 -6.99
C ILE A 106 5.39 -5.77 -8.16
N GLY A 107 4.24 -6.38 -8.34
CA GLY A 107 4.04 -7.35 -9.41
C GLY A 107 2.61 -7.44 -9.85
N SER A 108 2.34 -8.39 -10.75
CA SER A 108 0.98 -8.74 -11.14
C SER A 108 0.90 -10.12 -11.77
N PHE A 109 -0.30 -10.68 -11.86
CA PHE A 109 -0.61 -11.78 -12.77
C PHE A 109 -1.92 -11.54 -13.52
N PRO A 110 -2.10 -12.14 -14.72
CA PRO A 110 -3.37 -12.09 -15.43
C PRO A 110 -4.51 -12.71 -14.62
N ALA A 111 -5.69 -12.10 -14.68
CA ALA A 111 -6.90 -12.58 -14.02
C ALA A 111 -8.02 -12.70 -15.06
N PRO A 112 -8.16 -13.84 -15.77
CA PRO A 112 -9.23 -14.08 -16.73
C PRO A 112 -10.58 -14.28 -16.01
N LEU A 113 -11.12 -13.17 -15.49
CA LEU A 113 -12.38 -13.16 -14.77
C LEU A 113 -13.56 -13.32 -15.73
N LYS A 114 -14.59 -14.04 -15.28
CA LYS A 114 -15.86 -14.23 -15.98
C LYS A 114 -17.02 -13.63 -15.18
N PRO A 115 -18.15 -13.30 -15.82
CA PRO A 115 -19.37 -12.99 -15.09
C PRO A 115 -19.79 -14.16 -14.20
N GLY A 116 -20.32 -13.85 -13.02
CA GLY A 116 -20.74 -14.84 -12.02
C GLY A 116 -19.58 -15.30 -11.15
N GLU A 117 -19.54 -16.59 -10.83
CA GLU A 117 -18.55 -17.17 -9.92
C GLU A 117 -17.15 -17.25 -10.55
N ASN A 118 -16.17 -16.82 -9.79
CA ASN A 118 -14.75 -16.93 -10.09
C ASN A 118 -14.03 -17.61 -8.94
N ILE A 119 -12.92 -18.28 -9.26
CA ILE A 119 -12.03 -18.89 -8.27
C ILE A 119 -10.59 -18.51 -8.56
N TYR A 120 -9.89 -18.03 -7.53
CA TYR A 120 -8.44 -17.96 -7.47
C TYR A 120 -7.94 -19.12 -6.64
N GLU A 121 -6.88 -19.80 -7.10
CA GLU A 121 -6.22 -20.88 -6.39
C GLU A 121 -4.70 -20.67 -6.44
N ASN A 122 -4.04 -20.88 -5.31
CA ASN A 122 -2.59 -20.99 -5.23
C ASN A 122 -2.20 -22.36 -4.69
N TYR A 123 -1.14 -22.94 -5.26
CA TYR A 123 -0.54 -24.16 -4.75
C TYR A 123 0.95 -23.97 -4.58
N TYR A 124 1.43 -24.19 -3.37
CA TYR A 124 2.83 -24.03 -2.99
C TYR A 124 3.22 -25.05 -1.91
N GLU A 125 4.52 -25.21 -1.69
CA GLU A 125 5.03 -26.17 -0.72
C GLU A 125 4.51 -25.88 0.69
N LYS A 126 4.30 -26.93 1.48
CA LYS A 126 3.89 -26.76 2.87
C LYS A 126 5.08 -26.34 3.71
N GLU A 127 4.90 -25.29 4.49
CA GLU A 127 5.93 -24.75 5.37
C GLU A 127 5.34 -24.25 6.68
N VAL A 128 6.21 -23.92 7.64
CA VAL A 128 5.81 -23.29 8.90
C VAL A 128 6.19 -21.82 8.84
N ALA A 129 5.20 -20.94 9.00
CA ALA A 129 5.42 -19.50 8.95
C ALA A 129 6.50 -19.06 9.96
N GLU A 130 7.62 -18.50 9.48
CA GLU A 130 8.75 -18.11 10.32
C GLU A 130 8.51 -16.80 11.10
N TYR A 131 7.52 -16.01 10.64
CA TYR A 131 7.10 -14.72 11.17
C TYR A 131 5.61 -14.51 10.90
N ASP A 132 5.01 -13.53 11.58
CA ASP A 132 3.62 -13.14 11.35
C ASP A 132 3.50 -12.48 9.97
N TYR A 133 2.39 -12.73 9.28
CA TYR A 133 2.09 -12.01 8.04
C TYR A 133 0.61 -11.77 7.82
N GLU A 134 0.30 -10.78 6.98
CA GLU A 134 -1.05 -10.44 6.57
C GLU A 134 -1.19 -10.38 5.05
N ALA A 135 -2.34 -10.78 4.53
CA ALA A 135 -2.70 -10.58 3.12
C ALA A 135 -4.08 -9.93 3.02
N VAL A 136 -4.18 -8.85 2.25
CA VAL A 136 -5.44 -8.16 1.98
C VAL A 136 -5.76 -8.26 0.50
N TRP A 137 -6.89 -8.88 0.19
CA TRP A 137 -7.46 -8.98 -1.15
C TRP A 137 -8.61 -8.00 -1.31
N ILE A 138 -8.57 -7.21 -2.38
CA ILE A 138 -9.60 -6.23 -2.70
C ILE A 138 -10.15 -6.58 -4.07
N PHE A 139 -11.42 -6.98 -4.08
CA PHE A 139 -12.16 -7.31 -5.28
C PHE A 139 -12.90 -6.07 -5.81
N PRO A 140 -13.35 -6.08 -7.07
CA PRO A 140 -14.22 -5.04 -7.60
C PRO A 140 -15.42 -4.76 -6.69
N GLN A 141 -15.92 -3.52 -6.64
CA GLN A 141 -17.00 -3.12 -5.70
C GLN A 141 -18.30 -3.93 -5.86
N ASN A 142 -18.53 -4.46 -7.06
CA ASN A 142 -19.65 -5.30 -7.45
C ASN A 142 -19.36 -6.81 -7.28
N ALA A 143 -18.27 -7.15 -6.60
CA ALA A 143 -17.90 -8.52 -6.29
C ALA A 143 -18.21 -8.85 -4.83
N GLU A 144 -18.47 -10.13 -4.58
CA GLU A 144 -18.74 -10.66 -3.25
C GLU A 144 -17.90 -11.91 -3.03
N VAL A 145 -17.10 -11.92 -1.97
CA VAL A 145 -16.33 -13.09 -1.55
C VAL A 145 -17.28 -14.07 -0.85
N VAL A 146 -17.40 -15.28 -1.39
CA VAL A 146 -18.41 -16.27 -0.95
C VAL A 146 -17.81 -17.49 -0.28
N GLU A 147 -16.55 -17.82 -0.57
CA GLU A 147 -15.87 -18.99 0.00
C GLU A 147 -14.36 -18.79 -0.04
N TRP A 148 -13.64 -19.33 0.94
CA TRP A 148 -12.19 -19.30 0.96
C TRP A 148 -11.63 -20.48 1.73
N TYR A 149 -10.35 -20.76 1.50
CA TYR A 149 -9.58 -21.70 2.30
C TYR A 149 -8.15 -21.17 2.45
N PHE A 150 -7.80 -20.89 3.70
CA PHE A 150 -6.48 -20.45 4.16
C PHE A 150 -6.21 -21.09 5.51
N HIS A 151 -4.94 -21.25 5.86
CA HIS A 151 -4.53 -21.78 7.17
C HIS A 151 -4.53 -20.71 8.28
N GLY A 152 -4.70 -19.43 7.94
CA GLY A 152 -4.77 -18.31 8.87
C GLY A 152 -6.18 -17.92 9.33
N GLU A 153 -6.24 -16.89 10.18
CA GLU A 153 -7.48 -16.20 10.52
C GLU A 153 -7.95 -15.36 9.33
N VAL A 154 -9.22 -15.48 8.95
CA VAL A 154 -9.79 -14.77 7.81
C VAL A 154 -10.97 -13.91 8.24
N GLU A 155 -10.99 -12.67 7.76
CA GLU A 155 -12.08 -11.71 7.97
C GLU A 155 -12.52 -11.12 6.63
N THR A 156 -13.82 -10.87 6.48
CA THR A 156 -14.41 -10.15 5.34
C THR A 156 -15.06 -8.86 5.84
N PRO A 157 -14.29 -7.77 6.05
CA PRO A 157 -14.82 -6.52 6.62
C PRO A 157 -15.84 -5.84 5.71
N GLU A 158 -15.78 -6.11 4.41
CA GLU A 158 -16.75 -5.69 3.39
C GLU A 158 -16.99 -6.87 2.44
N PRO A 159 -18.11 -6.94 1.70
CA PRO A 159 -18.39 -8.04 0.77
C PRO A 159 -17.28 -8.29 -0.25
N ASN A 160 -16.57 -7.24 -0.67
CA ASN A 160 -15.51 -7.29 -1.68
C ASN A 160 -14.08 -7.23 -1.10
N ILE A 161 -13.90 -7.40 0.22
CA ILE A 161 -12.59 -7.37 0.87
C ILE A 161 -12.39 -8.65 1.68
N LEU A 162 -11.26 -9.31 1.50
CA LEU A 162 -10.83 -10.44 2.31
C LEU A 162 -9.48 -10.13 2.95
N ARG A 163 -9.38 -10.27 4.27
CA ARG A 163 -8.14 -10.13 5.04
C ARG A 163 -7.78 -11.48 5.63
N VAL A 164 -6.53 -11.89 5.45
CA VAL A 164 -5.93 -13.06 6.08
C VAL A 164 -4.83 -12.59 7.02
N SER A 165 -4.81 -13.14 8.22
CA SER A 165 -3.75 -12.96 9.21
C SER A 165 -3.20 -14.32 9.62
N VAL A 166 -1.89 -14.49 9.50
CA VAL A 166 -1.20 -15.74 9.84
C VAL A 166 -0.17 -15.46 10.93
N SER A 167 -0.28 -16.19 12.03
CA SER A 167 0.70 -16.12 13.12
C SER A 167 1.92 -17.00 12.82
N LYS A 168 3.08 -16.55 13.25
CA LYS A 168 4.30 -17.36 13.30
C LYS A 168 4.02 -18.73 13.92
N GLY A 169 4.57 -19.77 13.30
CA GLY A 169 4.39 -21.16 13.73
C GLY A 169 3.17 -21.85 13.12
N THR A 170 2.36 -21.15 12.33
CA THR A 170 1.25 -21.75 11.58
C THR A 170 1.78 -22.57 10.42
N GLU A 171 1.28 -23.79 10.24
CA GLU A 171 1.52 -24.57 9.01
C GLU A 171 0.69 -23.99 7.87
N VAL A 172 1.35 -23.61 6.77
CA VAL A 172 0.75 -22.99 5.59
C VAL A 172 1.13 -23.79 4.33
N GLY A 173 0.57 -23.43 3.18
CA GLY A 173 0.85 -24.10 1.91
C GLY A 173 -0.08 -25.26 1.57
N GLY A 174 0.28 -26.02 0.55
CA GLY A 174 -0.61 -26.97 -0.10
C GLY A 174 -1.53 -26.27 -1.10
N ARG A 175 -2.82 -26.14 -0.78
CA ARG A 175 -3.81 -25.46 -1.63
C ARG A 175 -4.45 -24.35 -0.83
N GLU A 176 -4.51 -23.15 -1.38
CA GLU A 176 -5.29 -22.03 -0.87
C GLU A 176 -6.18 -21.48 -1.96
N TYR A 177 -7.38 -21.01 -1.62
CA TYR A 177 -8.30 -20.48 -2.64
C TYR A 177 -9.24 -19.40 -2.11
N ILE A 178 -9.74 -18.60 -3.06
CA ILE A 178 -10.82 -17.62 -2.85
C ILE A 178 -11.85 -17.81 -3.96
N LYS A 179 -13.11 -18.01 -3.62
CA LYS A 179 -14.25 -17.91 -4.54
C LYS A 179 -14.99 -16.60 -4.33
N PHE A 180 -15.36 -15.98 -5.42
CA PHE A 180 -16.10 -14.72 -5.39
C PHE A 180 -17.04 -14.60 -6.59
N LEU A 181 -18.19 -13.96 -6.37
CA LEU A 181 -19.15 -13.60 -7.41
C LEU A 181 -18.77 -12.24 -7.99
N ASN A 182 -18.88 -12.06 -9.31
CA ASN A 182 -18.61 -10.80 -9.99
C ASN A 182 -19.71 -10.48 -11.00
N GLN A 183 -20.40 -9.35 -10.85
CA GLN A 183 -21.44 -8.91 -11.80
C GLN A 183 -20.91 -7.91 -12.82
N ILE A 184 -20.42 -8.36 -13.98
CA ILE A 184 -19.94 -7.42 -15.02
C ILE A 184 -21.12 -6.66 -15.63
N ASN A 185 -21.34 -5.40 -15.22
CA ASN A 185 -22.23 -4.48 -15.93
C ASN A 185 -21.50 -3.85 -17.13
N ASN A 186 -22.20 -3.79 -18.25
CA ASN A 186 -21.71 -3.38 -19.57
C ASN A 186 -21.01 -2.00 -19.58
N LYS A 187 -19.77 -1.99 -20.08
CA LYS A 187 -19.03 -0.97 -20.85
C LYS A 187 -18.95 0.53 -20.50
N GLU A 188 -19.67 1.12 -19.55
CA GLU A 188 -19.57 2.59 -19.32
C GLU A 188 -19.02 3.03 -17.95
N SER A 189 -18.88 2.13 -16.97
CA SER A 189 -18.39 2.45 -15.61
C SER A 189 -16.91 2.11 -15.37
N ILE A 190 -16.24 1.53 -16.37
CA ILE A 190 -14.92 0.89 -16.24
C ILE A 190 -13.79 1.90 -15.95
N GLN A 191 -13.92 3.16 -16.37
CA GLN A 191 -12.85 4.15 -16.23
C GLN A 191 -12.79 4.84 -14.85
N TYR A 192 -13.93 4.97 -14.16
CA TYR A 192 -14.01 5.73 -12.90
C TYR A 192 -13.64 4.88 -11.67
N VAL A 193 -14.06 3.62 -11.60
CA VAL A 193 -13.81 2.75 -10.43
C VAL A 193 -12.34 2.33 -10.31
N GLU A 194 -11.63 2.23 -11.44
CA GLU A 194 -10.22 1.85 -11.49
C GLU A 194 -9.29 2.96 -10.94
N LEU A 195 -9.66 4.23 -11.14
CA LEU A 195 -8.88 5.39 -10.69
C LEU A 195 -8.95 5.60 -9.17
N TRP A 196 -10.14 5.46 -8.58
CA TRP A 196 -10.35 5.61 -7.13
C TRP A 196 -9.74 4.48 -6.30
N SER A 197 -9.74 3.26 -6.84
CA SER A 197 -9.12 2.09 -6.21
C SER A 197 -7.59 2.21 -6.21
N ARG A 198 -7.01 2.68 -7.31
CA ARG A 198 -5.58 3.03 -7.41
C ARG A 198 -5.20 4.17 -6.46
N LEU A 199 -6.03 5.22 -6.35
CA LEU A 199 -5.77 6.39 -5.50
C LEU A 199 -5.84 6.09 -3.99
N ARG A 200 -6.82 5.29 -3.52
CA ARG A 200 -6.92 4.92 -2.09
C ARG A 200 -5.73 4.06 -1.63
N TYR A 201 -5.24 3.15 -2.48
CA TYR A 201 -4.08 2.32 -2.15
C TYR A 201 -2.74 3.02 -2.42
N LEU A 202 -2.66 3.95 -3.37
CA LEU A 202 -1.53 4.89 -3.44
C LEU A 202 -1.43 5.65 -2.11
N TRP A 203 -2.55 6.11 -1.55
CA TRP A 203 -2.61 6.77 -0.24
C TRP A 203 -2.16 5.84 0.90
N ALA A 204 -2.61 4.58 0.95
CA ALA A 204 -2.13 3.58 1.92
C ALA A 204 -0.61 3.29 1.77
N SER A 205 -0.10 3.23 0.54
CA SER A 205 1.33 3.08 0.26
C SER A 205 2.14 4.34 0.60
N LEU A 206 1.53 5.53 0.54
CA LEU A 206 2.13 6.83 0.88
C LEU A 206 2.20 7.04 2.39
N VAL A 207 1.26 6.49 3.17
CA VAL A 207 1.27 6.52 4.64
C VAL A 207 2.42 5.67 5.23
N PHE A 208 3.05 4.79 4.44
CA PHE A 208 4.14 3.90 4.87
C PHE A 208 5.52 4.19 4.27
N ARG A 209 5.73 5.32 3.56
CA ARG A 209 7.04 5.65 2.97
C ARG A 209 8.00 6.28 3.97
N ASN A 210 8.95 5.50 4.46
CA ASN A 210 10.34 5.95 4.54
C ASN A 210 11.12 5.24 3.42
N LYS A 211 11.53 5.93 2.35
CA LYS A 211 12.34 5.37 1.24
C LYS A 211 13.66 6.15 1.10
N PRO A 212 14.84 5.57 0.73
CA PRO A 212 16.12 6.23 0.66
C PRO A 212 16.21 7.13 -0.56
N VAL A 213 17.15 8.04 -0.42
CA VAL A 213 17.02 9.47 -0.66
C VAL A 213 18.33 9.84 -1.33
N ILE A 214 18.43 9.77 -2.66
CA ILE A 214 19.55 10.45 -3.36
C ILE A 214 19.03 11.29 -4.53
N ASN A 215 18.26 10.72 -5.48
CA ASN A 215 17.74 11.52 -6.61
C ASN A 215 16.38 12.19 -6.34
N LYS A 216 15.47 11.52 -5.60
CA LYS A 216 14.25 12.18 -5.06
C LYS A 216 14.55 13.07 -3.86
N ALA A 217 15.66 12.84 -3.15
CA ALA A 217 16.08 13.64 -2.00
C ALA A 217 16.12 15.12 -2.31
N LYS A 218 16.79 15.47 -3.41
CA LYS A 218 17.01 16.85 -3.80
C LYS A 218 15.67 17.51 -4.12
N ILE A 219 14.85 16.85 -4.95
CA ILE A 219 13.52 17.35 -5.36
C ILE A 219 12.52 17.40 -4.19
N GLU A 220 12.49 16.40 -3.30
CA GLU A 220 11.62 16.40 -2.11
C GLU A 220 12.11 17.37 -1.03
N HIS A 221 13.43 17.52 -0.85
CA HIS A 221 14.01 18.54 0.01
C HIS A 221 13.63 19.93 -0.49
N ASP A 222 13.70 20.17 -1.80
CA ASP A 222 13.28 21.43 -2.40
C ASP A 222 11.81 21.74 -2.07
N TYR A 223 10.88 20.78 -2.23
CA TYR A 223 9.47 20.99 -1.87
C TYR A 223 9.22 21.12 -0.36
N VAL A 224 9.96 20.39 0.47
CA VAL A 224 9.85 20.49 1.95
C VAL A 224 10.38 21.84 2.42
N GLU A 225 11.52 22.30 1.92
CA GLU A 225 12.08 23.62 2.21
C GLU A 225 11.16 24.73 1.71
N GLU A 226 10.63 24.59 0.49
CA GLU A 226 9.68 25.53 -0.09
C GLU A 226 8.39 25.59 0.76
N ALA A 227 7.86 24.45 1.20
CA ALA A 227 6.70 24.43 2.10
C ALA A 227 7.02 25.00 3.50
N ILE A 228 8.19 24.73 4.06
CA ILE A 228 8.61 25.31 5.36
C ILE A 228 8.75 26.83 5.27
N LYS A 229 9.31 27.32 4.15
CA LYS A 229 9.63 28.72 3.89
C LYS A 229 8.40 29.55 3.55
N TYR A 230 7.51 29.03 2.70
CA TYR A 230 6.40 29.80 2.14
C TYR A 230 5.02 29.46 2.72
N CYS A 231 4.92 28.43 3.58
CA CYS A 231 3.64 28.01 4.15
C CYS A 231 3.66 27.92 5.69
N PRO A 232 2.68 28.52 6.40
CA PRO A 232 2.60 28.47 7.86
C PRO A 232 2.41 27.04 8.40
N ARG A 233 2.90 26.78 9.61
CA ARG A 233 2.91 25.44 10.27
C ARG A 233 1.63 24.60 10.11
N PRO A 234 0.40 25.11 10.35
CA PRO A 234 -0.79 24.27 10.24
C PRO A 234 -1.12 23.82 8.81
N TYR A 235 -0.52 24.46 7.81
CA TYR A 235 -0.79 24.21 6.38
C TYR A 235 0.37 23.54 5.66
N ARG A 236 1.54 23.38 6.29
CA ARG A 236 2.77 22.90 5.63
C ARG A 236 2.59 21.59 4.90
N TYR A 237 1.89 20.62 5.50
CA TYR A 237 1.68 19.31 4.88
C TYR A 237 0.76 19.40 3.66
N MET A 238 -0.28 20.25 3.73
CA MET A 238 -1.16 20.55 2.59
C MET A 238 -0.39 21.25 1.46
N CYS A 239 0.38 22.30 1.77
CA CYS A 239 1.19 23.03 0.80
C CYS A 239 2.26 22.15 0.15
N TYR A 240 2.95 21.32 0.94
CA TYR A 240 3.89 20.31 0.45
C TYR A 240 3.20 19.35 -0.52
N THR A 241 2.02 18.83 -0.15
CA THR A 241 1.26 17.89 -0.99
C THR A 241 0.85 18.56 -2.30
N ALA A 242 0.35 19.79 -2.27
CA ALA A 242 -0.01 20.53 -3.48
C ALA A 242 1.22 20.78 -4.38
N ALA A 243 2.33 21.25 -3.82
CA ALA A 243 3.56 21.51 -4.56
C ALA A 243 4.11 20.25 -5.24
N LYS A 244 4.18 19.15 -4.49
CA LYS A 244 4.72 17.87 -4.94
C LYS A 244 3.83 17.19 -5.98
N GLU A 245 2.55 17.05 -5.68
CA GLU A 245 1.63 16.25 -6.51
C GLU A 245 1.14 17.02 -7.73
N LEU A 246 0.96 18.35 -7.62
CA LEU A 246 0.46 19.20 -8.70
C LEU A 246 1.59 19.95 -9.43
N LYS A 247 2.84 19.76 -9.01
CA LYS A 247 4.04 20.41 -9.58
C LYS A 247 3.94 21.93 -9.64
N ILE A 248 3.27 22.55 -8.67
CA ILE A 248 3.18 24.01 -8.52
C ILE A 248 4.34 24.54 -7.68
N SER A 249 4.89 25.71 -8.01
CA SER A 249 5.94 26.36 -7.20
C SER A 249 5.32 27.32 -6.19
N LEU A 250 5.50 27.04 -4.89
CA LEU A 250 5.06 27.94 -3.82
C LEU A 250 5.87 29.23 -3.76
N ALA A 251 7.15 29.18 -4.16
CA ALA A 251 8.02 30.35 -4.30
C ALA A 251 7.49 31.31 -5.37
N ALA A 252 7.06 30.79 -6.53
CA ALA A 252 6.45 31.59 -7.59
C ALA A 252 5.11 32.20 -7.15
N ILE A 253 4.32 31.46 -6.38
CA ILE A 253 3.06 31.96 -5.79
C ILE A 253 3.34 33.08 -4.79
N ALA A 254 4.28 32.86 -3.86
CA ALA A 254 4.66 33.84 -2.85
C ALA A 254 5.28 35.11 -3.46
N ALA A 255 6.10 34.97 -4.51
CA ALA A 255 6.70 36.10 -5.23
C ALA A 255 5.65 37.02 -5.88
N LYS A 256 4.46 36.50 -6.18
CA LYS A 256 3.32 37.27 -6.66
C LYS A 256 2.49 37.93 -5.55
N GLY A 257 2.86 37.77 -4.28
CA GLY A 257 2.08 38.26 -3.13
C GLY A 257 0.77 37.50 -2.91
N ILE A 258 0.63 36.29 -3.48
CA ILE A 258 -0.56 35.46 -3.34
C ILE A 258 -0.45 34.59 -2.09
N ASP A 259 -1.57 34.41 -1.36
CA ASP A 259 -1.61 33.54 -0.17
C ASP A 259 -1.40 32.08 -0.57
N VAL A 260 -0.27 31.53 -0.15
CA VAL A 260 0.20 30.20 -0.52
C VAL A 260 -0.73 29.09 -0.01
N PRO A 261 -1.20 29.08 1.26
CA PRO A 261 -2.19 28.10 1.72
C PRO A 261 -3.48 28.10 0.93
N THR A 262 -4.04 29.28 0.64
CA THR A 262 -5.29 29.40 -0.12
C THR A 262 -5.10 28.90 -1.56
N ALA A 263 -3.98 29.24 -2.20
CA ALA A 263 -3.65 28.74 -3.54
C ALA A 263 -3.50 27.22 -3.56
N ALA A 264 -2.79 26.64 -2.59
CA ALA A 264 -2.64 25.20 -2.46
C ALA A 264 -3.99 24.49 -2.25
N ALA A 265 -4.87 25.04 -1.41
CA ALA A 265 -6.19 24.47 -1.16
C ALA A 265 -7.11 24.53 -2.39
N LEU A 266 -7.08 25.63 -3.15
CA LEU A 266 -7.85 25.77 -4.40
C LEU A 266 -7.36 24.80 -5.48
N ALA A 267 -6.04 24.63 -5.63
CA ALA A 267 -5.46 23.67 -6.59
C ALA A 267 -5.88 22.22 -6.26
N LEU A 268 -5.82 21.85 -4.99
CA LEU A 268 -6.27 20.53 -4.52
C LEU A 268 -7.77 20.34 -4.74
N GLU A 269 -8.60 21.33 -4.44
CA GLU A 269 -10.05 21.27 -4.68
C GLU A 269 -10.38 21.12 -6.17
N ASP A 270 -9.75 21.87 -7.05
CA ASP A 270 -10.00 21.77 -8.49
C ASP A 270 -9.67 20.37 -9.01
N VAL A 271 -8.51 19.82 -8.67
CA VAL A 271 -8.09 18.50 -9.15
C VAL A 271 -8.95 17.39 -8.56
N THR A 272 -9.29 17.47 -7.27
CA THR A 272 -10.12 16.43 -6.61
C THR A 272 -11.59 16.46 -7.01
N THR A 273 -12.06 17.56 -7.59
CA THR A 273 -13.40 17.69 -8.19
C THR A 273 -13.41 17.35 -9.69
N GLY A 274 -12.30 16.84 -10.24
CA GLY A 274 -12.17 16.43 -11.65
C GLY A 274 -11.77 17.54 -12.62
N ASN A 275 -11.46 18.74 -12.12
CA ASN A 275 -11.05 19.88 -12.94
C ASN A 275 -9.52 19.96 -13.06
N HIS A 276 -8.94 19.10 -13.90
CA HIS A 276 -7.48 19.00 -14.09
C HIS A 276 -6.80 20.29 -14.59
N HIS A 277 -7.55 21.20 -15.20
CA HIS A 277 -7.05 22.51 -15.64
C HIS A 277 -6.95 23.55 -14.52
N MET A 278 -7.33 23.22 -13.29
CA MET A 278 -7.19 24.09 -12.11
C MET A 278 -7.73 25.52 -12.28
N PRO A 279 -9.00 25.69 -12.73
CA PRO A 279 -9.55 27.00 -13.11
C PRO A 279 -9.66 27.98 -11.93
N ARG A 280 -9.96 27.52 -10.70
CA ARG A 280 -10.07 28.41 -9.53
C ARG A 280 -8.69 28.81 -9.03
N PHE A 281 -7.74 27.88 -9.05
CA PHE A 281 -6.34 28.19 -8.77
C PHE A 281 -5.80 29.23 -9.75
N TRP A 282 -5.90 29.03 -11.06
CA TRP A 282 -5.36 29.99 -12.03
C TRP A 282 -6.06 31.35 -11.99
N ARG A 283 -7.38 31.38 -11.75
CA ARG A 283 -8.08 32.64 -11.47
C ARG A 283 -7.44 33.34 -10.29
N TYR A 284 -7.25 32.63 -9.17
CA TYR A 284 -6.66 33.21 -7.97
C TYR A 284 -5.22 33.70 -8.18
N ILE A 285 -4.38 32.93 -8.88
CA ILE A 285 -3.00 33.33 -9.24
C ILE A 285 -2.98 34.60 -10.11
N THR A 286 -4.03 34.83 -10.91
CA THR A 286 -4.10 35.96 -11.85
C THR A 286 -4.71 37.20 -11.22
N THR A 287 -5.79 37.03 -10.44
CA THR A 287 -6.60 38.16 -9.94
C THR A 287 -6.34 38.50 -8.48
N GLY A 288 -5.75 37.59 -7.70
CA GLY A 288 -5.68 37.71 -6.24
C GLY A 288 -7.02 37.55 -5.54
N ASP A 289 -8.11 37.27 -6.26
CA ASP A 289 -9.43 36.99 -5.69
C ASP A 289 -9.68 35.48 -5.60
N PRO A 290 -9.71 34.91 -4.39
CA PRO A 290 -9.87 33.47 -4.21
C PRO A 290 -11.34 33.03 -4.36
N GLY A 291 -12.28 33.97 -4.46
CA GLY A 291 -13.71 33.71 -4.51
C GLY A 291 -14.35 33.39 -3.14
N PRO A 292 -15.68 33.27 -3.10
CA PRO A 292 -16.45 33.26 -1.85
C PRO A 292 -16.23 31.99 -1.00
N ASP A 293 -15.85 30.88 -1.63
CA ASP A 293 -15.75 29.57 -0.97
C ASP A 293 -14.36 29.23 -0.45
N ALA A 294 -13.36 30.07 -0.73
CA ALA A 294 -11.96 29.74 -0.50
C ALA A 294 -11.63 29.42 0.96
N GLN A 295 -12.22 30.16 1.90
CA GLN A 295 -12.02 29.90 3.33
C GLN A 295 -12.62 28.56 3.77
N ARG A 296 -13.77 28.17 3.21
CA ARG A 296 -14.39 26.86 3.47
C ARG A 296 -13.52 25.73 2.91
N ILE A 297 -12.99 25.91 1.70
CA ILE A 297 -12.10 24.96 1.03
C ILE A 297 -10.78 24.82 1.80
N LEU A 298 -10.16 25.94 2.18
CA LEU A 298 -8.94 25.94 3.00
C LEU A 298 -9.14 25.21 4.32
N LYS A 299 -10.25 25.45 5.01
CA LYS A 299 -10.58 24.76 6.27
C LYS A 299 -10.76 23.25 6.06
N LYS A 300 -11.50 22.84 5.02
CA LYS A 300 -11.70 21.42 4.65
C LYS A 300 -10.35 20.71 4.44
N TRP A 301 -9.46 21.31 3.66
CA TRP A 301 -8.15 20.71 3.39
C TRP A 301 -7.23 20.74 4.60
N MET A 302 -7.24 21.82 5.39
CA MET A 302 -6.52 21.87 6.67
C MET A 302 -6.95 20.72 7.59
N THR A 303 -8.25 20.45 7.75
CA THR A 303 -8.71 19.33 8.59
C THR A 303 -8.32 17.97 8.03
N THR A 304 -8.31 17.82 6.71
CA THR A 304 -7.92 16.57 6.03
C THR A 304 -6.45 16.24 6.27
N PHE A 305 -5.60 17.26 6.32
CA PHE A 305 -4.15 17.12 6.50
C PHE A 305 -3.69 17.26 7.95
N ARG A 306 -4.59 17.38 8.94
CA ARG A 306 -4.23 17.37 10.36
C ARG A 306 -3.83 15.96 10.80
N PRO A 307 -2.62 15.74 11.35
CA PRO A 307 -2.29 14.50 12.03
C PRO A 307 -3.25 14.29 13.20
N GLY A 308 -3.89 13.11 13.28
CA GLY A 308 -4.82 12.80 14.35
C GLY A 308 -4.13 12.83 15.72
N THR A 309 -4.53 13.73 16.60
CA THR A 309 -4.31 13.58 18.04
C THR A 309 -5.27 12.51 18.53
N THR A 310 -4.82 11.26 18.62
CA THR A 310 -5.57 10.18 19.26
C THR A 310 -5.61 10.44 20.76
N THR A 311 -6.73 10.98 21.26
CA THR A 311 -7.09 10.84 22.67
C THR A 311 -7.34 9.36 22.95
N ARG A 312 -6.60 8.77 23.89
CA ARG A 312 -6.90 7.45 24.48
C ARG A 312 -8.33 7.47 25.02
N GLY A 313 -9.27 6.84 24.32
CA GLY A 313 -10.64 6.65 24.75
C GLY A 313 -11.01 5.17 24.62
N GLU A 314 -11.15 4.52 25.77
CA GLU A 314 -11.94 3.33 26.11
C GLU A 314 -12.28 2.34 24.97
N ARG A 315 -11.68 1.14 25.03
CA ARG A 315 -12.15 -0.03 24.29
C ARG A 315 -13.50 -0.50 24.89
N PRO A 316 -14.55 -0.72 24.09
CA PRO A 316 -15.73 -1.44 24.56
C PRO A 316 -15.38 -2.91 24.81
N ALA A 317 -15.92 -3.49 25.88
CA ALA A 317 -15.73 -4.90 26.22
C ALA A 317 -16.33 -5.84 25.15
N PRO A 318 -15.72 -7.00 24.89
CA PRO A 318 -16.21 -7.95 23.88
C PRO A 318 -17.55 -8.57 24.31
N THR A 319 -18.53 -8.51 23.41
CA THR A 319 -19.83 -9.16 23.53
C THR A 319 -19.69 -10.68 23.38
N ARG A 320 -20.07 -11.42 24.43
CA ARG A 320 -20.24 -12.88 24.40
C ARG A 320 -21.34 -13.25 23.40
N ARG A 321 -21.01 -13.98 22.32
CA ARG A 321 -22.00 -14.74 21.53
C ARG A 321 -22.16 -16.16 22.09
N ALA A 322 -23.41 -16.60 22.08
CA ALA A 322 -23.92 -17.83 22.67
C ALA A 322 -23.34 -19.09 22.01
N ARG A 323 -23.07 -20.11 22.82
CA ARG A 323 -22.89 -21.49 22.36
C ARG A 323 -24.24 -21.99 21.84
N ALA A 324 -24.21 -22.58 20.65
CA ALA A 324 -25.31 -23.38 20.15
C ALA A 324 -25.49 -24.62 21.04
N ASP A 325 -26.74 -24.87 21.43
CA ASP A 325 -27.22 -26.10 22.04
C ASP A 325 -26.91 -27.29 21.12
N ASP A 326 -26.24 -28.31 21.65
CA ASP A 326 -26.19 -29.63 21.03
C ASP A 326 -27.15 -30.55 21.79
N GLY A 327 -28.32 -30.77 21.18
CA GLY A 327 -29.38 -31.63 21.69
C GLY A 327 -29.03 -33.10 21.47
N GLY A 328 -28.42 -33.73 22.47
CA GLY A 328 -28.22 -35.18 22.53
C GLY A 328 -29.12 -35.86 23.55
N ARG A 329 -30.34 -36.23 23.15
CA ARG A 329 -31.22 -37.13 23.91
C ARG A 329 -30.56 -38.51 24.09
N ARG A 330 -30.47 -38.99 25.33
CA ARG A 330 -30.55 -40.42 25.64
C ARG A 330 -31.53 -40.61 26.79
N ALA A 331 -32.62 -41.31 26.49
CA ALA A 331 -33.57 -41.84 27.46
C ALA A 331 -33.30 -43.34 27.64
N THR A 332 -33.44 -43.79 28.90
CA THR A 332 -33.77 -45.15 29.38
C THR A 332 -32.78 -46.29 29.09
N ALA A 333 -32.43 -47.18 30.02
CA ALA A 333 -33.05 -47.59 31.28
C ALA A 333 -31.95 -48.05 32.26
#